data_AF-A0AA46A6J3-F1
#
_entry.id   AF-A0AA46A6J3-F1
#
_cell.length_a   1.000
_cell.length_b   1.000
_cell.length_c   1.000
_cell.angle_alpha   90.00
_cell.angle_beta   90.00
_cell.angle_gamma   90.00
#
_symmetry.space_group_name_H-M   'P 1'
#
loop_
_entity.id
_entity.type
_entity.pdbx_description
1 polymer ?
#
loop_
_entity_poly.entity_id
_entity_poly.type
_entity_poly.pdbx_seq_one_letter_code
_entity_poly.pdbx_strand_id
1 'polypeptide(L)' 'MKGTRFTDEQIIGVLAEHQSGAKCADLCR' A
#
# COMPACT_ATOMS: atom_id res chain seq x y z
N MET A 1 7.07 3.63 -13.27
CA MET A 1 6.22 4.28 -14.31
C MET A 1 6.34 5.79 -14.17
N LYS A 2 6.84 6.54 -15.18
CA LYS A 2 6.97 8.02 -15.09
C LYS A 2 5.59 8.63 -14.80
N GLY A 3 5.39 9.18 -13.60
CA GLY A 3 4.12 9.80 -13.16
C GLY A 3 3.31 9.02 -12.13
N THR A 4 3.80 7.89 -11.63
CA THR A 4 3.15 7.22 -10.48
C THR A 4 3.51 7.94 -9.18
N ARG A 5 2.48 8.31 -8.40
CA ARG A 5 2.63 9.02 -7.11
C ARG A 5 3.27 8.15 -6.02
N PHE A 6 3.29 6.83 -6.25
CA PHE A 6 3.81 5.83 -5.33
C PHE A 6 4.82 4.94 -6.06
N THR A 7 5.84 4.50 -5.34
CA THR A 7 6.80 3.50 -5.83
C THR A 7 6.20 2.10 -5.78
N ASP A 8 6.75 1.18 -6.57
CA ASP A 8 6.29 -0.21 -6.57
C ASP A 8 6.45 -0.84 -5.18
N GLU A 9 7.51 -0.48 -4.45
CA GLU A 9 7.75 -0.92 -3.06
C GLU A 9 6.67 -0.43 -2.09
N GLN A 10 6.21 0.81 -2.26
CA GLN A 10 5.11 1.36 -1.45
C GLN A 10 3.80 0.62 -1.73
N ILE A 11 3.54 0.29 -3.00
CA ILE A 11 2.35 -0.47 -3.40
C ILE A 11 2.41 -1.89 -2.81
N ILE A 12 3.56 -2.56 -2.91
CA ILE A 12 3.76 -3.90 -2.37
C ILE A 12 3.59 -3.91 -0.85
N GLY A 13 4.11 -2.89 -0.14
CA GLY A 13 3.95 -2.76 1.32
C GLY A 13 2.48 -2.71 1.75
N VAL A 14 1.69 -1.82 1.12
CA VAL A 14 0.25 -1.71 1.41
C VAL A 14 -0.50 -3.02 1.13
N LEU A 15 -0.16 -3.71 0.02
CA LEU A 15 -0.77 -4.99 -0.31
C LEU A 15 -0.41 -6.10 0.68
N ALA A 16 0.81 -6.12 1.21
CA ALA A 16 1.25 -7.06 2.23
C ALA A 16 0.53 -6.83 3.56
N GLU A 17 0.42 -5.57 4.00
CA GLU A 17 -0.30 -5.22 5.22
C GLU A 17 -1.79 -5.58 5.11
N HIS A 18 -2.42 -5.28 3.97
CA HIS A 18 -3.81 -5.66 3.71
C HIS A 18 -4.01 -7.19 3.80
N GLN A 19 -3.13 -7.97 3.19
CA GLN A 19 -3.17 -9.44 3.27
C GLN A 19 -2.95 -9.98 4.68
N SER A 20 -2.20 -9.26 5.52
CA SER A 20 -2.02 -9.61 6.95
C SER A 20 -3.25 -9.33 7.81
N GLY A 21 -4.30 -8.72 7.23
CA GLY A 21 -5.56 -8.41 7.91
C GLY A 21 -5.65 -7.00 8.47
N ALA A 22 -4.74 -6.09 8.08
CA ALA A 22 -4.85 -4.68 8.42
C ALA A 22 -6.17 -4.09 7.91
N LYS A 23 -6.86 -3.32 8.75
CA LYS A 23 -8.11 -2.66 8.35
C LYS A 23 -7.79 -1.50 7.42
N CYS A 24 -8.66 -1.23 6.45
CA CYS A 24 -8.45 -0.11 5.53
C CYS A 24 -8.30 1.25 6.24
N ALA A 25 -8.94 1.44 7.39
CA ALA A 25 -8.78 2.66 8.20
C ALA A 25 -7.38 2.85 8.79
N ASP A 26 -6.59 1.78 8.90
CA ASP A 26 -5.19 1.83 9.32
C ASP A 26 -4.26 2.09 8.11
N LEU A 27 -4.64 1.62 6.91
CA LEU A 27 -3.87 1.76 5.67
C LEU A 27 -4.05 3.12 4.96
N CYS A 28 -5.22 3.75 5.07
CA CYS A 28 -5.58 4.97 4.31
C CYS A 28 -5.37 6.28 5.09
N ARG A 29 -4.34 6.37 5.95
CA ARG A 29 -3.96 7.59 6.66
C ARG A 29 -2.92 8.39 5.87
#